data_AF-A0A9E7G5U8-F1
#
_entry.id   AF-A0A9E7G5U8-F1
#
_cell.length_a   1.000
_cell.length_b   1.000
_cell.length_c   1.000
_cell.angle_alpha   90.00
_cell.angle_beta   90.00
_cell.angle_gamma   90.00
#
_symmetry.space_group_name_H-M   'P 1'
#
loop_
_entity.id
_entity.type
_entity.pdbx_description
1 polymer ?
#
loop_
_entity_poly.entity_id
_entity_poly.type
_entity_poly.pdbx_seq_one_letter_code
_entity_poly.pdbx_strand_id
1 'polypeptide(L)' 'MGMGYKENAAKRALRMTGQDVRPAVHFLVEEQAWKILRKQENIQRQAEILYSSILCH' A
#
# COMPACT_ATOMS: atom_id res chain seq x y z
N MET A 1 -14.83 -14.99 3.72
CA MET A 1 -14.14 -14.64 2.46
C MET A 1 -12.66 -14.92 2.62
N GLY A 2 -12.13 -15.90 1.90
CA GLY A 2 -10.86 -16.60 2.21
C GLY A 2 -9.66 -16.26 1.31
N MET A 3 -9.24 -14.99 1.26
CA MET A 3 -7.99 -14.59 0.56
C MET A 3 -7.12 -13.59 1.36
N GLY A 4 -7.46 -13.32 2.63
CA GLY A 4 -6.68 -12.41 3.49
C GLY A 4 -6.87 -10.91 3.22
N TYR A 5 -7.61 -10.54 2.17
CA TYR A 5 -7.97 -9.15 1.89
C TYR A 5 -9.18 -8.68 2.69
N LYS A 6 -9.19 -7.41 3.09
CA LYS A 6 -10.35 -6.77 3.72
C LYS A 6 -11.54 -6.84 2.76
N GLU A 7 -12.72 -7.19 3.27
CA GLU A 7 -13.94 -7.35 2.46
C GLU A 7 -14.22 -6.10 1.60
N ASN A 8 -14.08 -4.90 2.16
CA ASN A 8 -14.29 -3.66 1.43
C ASN A 8 -13.29 -3.47 0.28
N ALA A 9 -12.05 -3.92 0.45
CA ALA A 9 -11.03 -3.84 -0.60
C ALA A 9 -11.35 -4.83 -1.72
N ALA A 10 -11.74 -6.06 -1.39
CA ALA A 10 -12.17 -7.06 -2.37
C ALA A 10 -13.40 -6.59 -3.16
N LYS A 11 -14.43 -6.06 -2.47
CA LYS A 11 -15.62 -5.48 -3.10
C LYS A 11 -15.27 -4.31 -4.03
N ARG A 12 -14.37 -3.43 -3.61
CA ARG A 12 -13.91 -2.30 -4.43
C ARG A 12 -13.15 -2.77 -5.67
N ALA A 13 -12.21 -3.70 -5.51
CA ALA A 13 -11.43 -4.25 -6.61
C ALA A 13 -12.34 -4.87 -7.67
N LEU A 14 -13.28 -5.73 -7.27
CA LEU A 14 -14.26 -6.33 -8.18
C LEU A 14 -15.13 -5.29 -8.89
N ARG A 15 -15.53 -4.21 -8.21
CA ARG A 15 -16.30 -3.12 -8.84
C ARG A 15 -15.50 -2.39 -9.91
N MET A 16 -14.20 -2.15 -9.67
CA MET A 16 -13.34 -1.43 -10.62
C MET A 16 -12.94 -2.29 -11.81
N THR A 17 -12.96 -3.61 -11.66
CA THR A 17 -12.53 -4.56 -12.70
C THR A 17 -13.69 -5.26 -13.41
N GLY A 18 -14.92 -4.77 -13.25
CA GLY A 18 -16.09 -5.35 -13.93
C GLY A 18 -16.46 -6.75 -13.44
N GLN A 19 -16.23 -7.04 -12.16
CA GLN A 19 -16.42 -8.34 -11.51
C GLN A 19 -15.45 -9.44 -11.96
N ASP A 20 -14.41 -9.12 -12.72
CA ASP A 20 -13.35 -10.08 -13.05
C ASP A 20 -12.35 -10.22 -11.89
N VAL A 21 -12.15 -11.47 -11.46
CA VAL A 21 -11.34 -11.84 -10.30
C VAL A 21 -9.85 -11.65 -10.58
N ARG A 22 -9.36 -11.94 -11.80
CA ARG A 22 -7.93 -11.86 -12.13
C ARG A 22 -7.38 -10.42 -12.00
N PRO A 23 -7.94 -9.42 -12.70
CA PRO A 23 -7.52 -8.04 -12.55
C PRO A 23 -7.86 -7.49 -11.14
N ALA A 24 -8.90 -7.99 -10.46
CA ALA A 24 -9.19 -7.56 -9.09
C ALA A 24 -8.08 -7.95 -8.11
N VAL A 25 -7.57 -9.18 -8.24
CA VAL A 25 -6.44 -9.64 -7.43
C VAL A 25 -5.17 -8.87 -7.79
N HIS A 26 -4.90 -8.65 -9.09
CA HIS A 26 -3.77 -7.84 -9.53
C HIS A 26 -3.81 -6.43 -8.91
N PHE A 27 -4.96 -5.77 -9.00
CA PHE A 27 -5.19 -4.45 -8.41
C PHE A 27 -4.89 -4.42 -6.90
N LEU A 28 -5.34 -5.43 -6.16
CA LEU A 28 -5.12 -5.52 -4.71
C LEU A 28 -3.64 -5.71 -4.35
N VAL A 29 -2.93 -6.56 -5.10
CA VAL A 29 -1.50 -6.81 -4.91
C VAL A 29 -0.71 -5.54 -5.18
N GLU A 30 -0.99 -4.85 -6.27
CA GLU A 30 -0.35 -3.57 -6.60
C GLU A 30 -0.63 -2.52 -5.51
N GLU A 31 -1.89 -2.33 -5.13
CA GLU A 31 -2.27 -1.34 -4.10
C GLU A 31 -1.54 -1.60 -2.78
N GLN A 32 -1.36 -2.86 -2.39
CA GLN A 32 -0.60 -3.23 -1.20
C GLN A 32 0.89 -2.93 -1.34
N ALA A 33 1.50 -3.23 -2.50
CA ALA A 33 2.90 -2.91 -2.77
C ALA A 33 3.15 -1.40 -2.67
N TRP A 34 2.30 -0.57 -3.28
CA TRP A 34 2.39 0.90 -3.21
C TRP A 34 2.24 1.44 -1.79
N LYS A 35 1.43 0.80 -0.94
CA LYS A 35 1.28 1.18 0.47
C LYS A 35 2.54 0.87 1.28
N ILE A 36 3.15 -0.30 1.05
CA ILE A 36 4.39 -0.70 1.74
C ILE A 36 5.53 0.25 1.34
N LEU A 37 5.69 0.50 0.03
CA LEU A 37 6.72 1.40 -0.49
C LEU A 37 6.58 2.81 0.10
N ARG A 38 5.37 3.40 0.08
CA ARG A 38 5.14 4.73 0.67
C ARG A 38 5.42 4.76 2.17
N LYS A 39 5.08 3.70 2.91
CA LYS A 39 5.38 3.61 4.33
C LYS A 39 6.89 3.60 4.56
N GLN A 40 7.63 2.82 3.78
CA GLN A 40 9.08 2.73 3.89
C GLN A 40 9.76 4.05 3.52
N GLU A 41 9.34 4.69 2.42
CA GLU A 41 9.83 6.01 2.01
C GLU A 41 9.56 7.06 3.09
N ASN A 42 8.38 7.06 3.69
CA ASN A 42 8.05 8.00 4.76
C ASN A 42 8.90 7.77 6.02
N ILE A 43 9.16 6.51 6.38
CA ILE A 43 10.05 6.17 7.50
C ILE A 43 11.48 6.66 7.21
N GLN A 44 11.98 6.42 5.99
CA GLN A 44 13.30 6.88 5.57
C GLN A 44 13.39 8.40 5.62
N ARG A 45 12.43 9.13 5.04
CA ARG A 45 12.40 10.61 5.10
C ARG A 45 12.39 11.12 6.54
N GLN A 46 11.60 10.52 7.42
CA GLN A 46 11.58 10.92 8.83
C GLN A 46 12.92 10.65 9.52
N ALA A 47 13.58 9.52 9.22
CA ALA A 47 14.90 9.21 9.73
C ALA A 47 15.95 10.22 9.24
N GLU A 48 15.94 10.58 7.95
CA GLU A 48 16.84 11.59 7.38
C GLU A 48 16.61 12.97 8.03
N ILE A 49 15.36 13.37 8.24
CA ILE A 49 15.02 14.63 8.92
C ILE A 49 15.54 14.61 10.36
N LEU A 50 15.33 13.52 11.10
CA LEU A 50 15.82 13.39 12.47
C LEU A 50 17.35 13.40 12.52
N TYR A 51 18.01 12.64 11.64
CA TYR A 51 19.47 12.57 11.58
C TYR A 51 20.07 13.93 11.21
N SER A 52 19.52 14.61 10.20
CA SER A 52 19.94 15.96 9.81
C SER A 52 19.71 16.97 10.93
N SER A 53 18.63 16.87 11.69
CA SER A 53 18.36 17.74 12.84
C SER A 53 19.37 17.55 13.97
N ILE A 54 19.86 16.32 14.18
CA ILE A 54 20.86 16.02 15.21
C ILE A 54 22.25 16.49 14.78
N LEU A 55 22.58 16.38 13.48
CA LEU A 55 23.91 16.78 12.98
C LEU A 55 24.14 18.30 12.89
N CYS A 56 23.06 19.09 12.81
CA CYS A 56 23.12 20.54 12.74
C CYS A 56 23.17 21.25 14.11
N HIS A 57 23.12 20.51 15.22
CA HIS A 57 23.15 21.03 16.59
C HIS A 57 24.40 20.54 17.34
#